data_AF-A0AAD1HUT1-F1
#
_entry.id   AF-A0AAD1HUT1-F1
#
_cell.length_a   1.000
_cell.length_b   1.000
_cell.length_c   1.000
_cell.angle_alpha   90.00
_cell.angle_beta   90.00
_cell.angle_gamma   90.00
#
_symmetry.space_group_name_H-M   'P 1'
#
loop_
_entity.id
_entity.type
_entity.pdbx_description
1 polymer ?
#
loop_
_entity_poly.entity_id
_entity_poly.type
_entity_poly.pdbx_seq_one_letter_code
_entity_poly.pdbx_strand_id
1 'polypeptide(L)'
;MARPDSENGWRPPWVGQDMLQWSEIPGAPGVSMQFLKGWPLAVMRAFAADYHAYIEPLYNADCCCYTPTNSVSTSNHLNGTAMDLRWNTHPFRKRGTFTPAQMATLRELLAFYEEIIYWGGDWTDPIDEMHFQMGYGTWNNPRVGDFILRKIRPDGFSTFRRGDTPTPAGTDPVWVLSKATGLSMARAKEILPAVSAGLKQADCTNAPRIAMWLAQIGHESGGFVYTEEIAKNGRYAPYIGRTWIQITWDYNYRAFSKWCYDRGLVPTPDYFVVNYRALADLEWAGVGAAWYWTVSRPQINAMSDARDLNGVTYAINGGYNGLSDRQTRYNLANTMGDLLLVLISQEDDDELADPEIQKMIRELHACWFNKTPSTSDLATPGEGAIWMLHQKVHNLDGMLHPIHAERRARAGDLGELHRIVLAARGLGVKTDPVTVRVYQNIVASIERDDKALLEAYIAAYPPNGTR
;
A
#
# COMPACT_ATOMS: atom_id res chain seq x y z
N MET A 1 -37.03 -13.01 17.70
CA MET A 1 -35.75 -13.55 18.19
C MET A 1 -34.91 -13.90 16.97
N ALA A 2 -33.73 -13.28 16.81
CA ALA A 2 -32.79 -13.69 15.77
C ALA A 2 -32.43 -15.16 16.00
N ARG A 3 -32.59 -16.01 14.97
CA ARG A 3 -32.28 -17.44 15.10
C ARG A 3 -30.79 -17.60 15.46
N PRO A 4 -30.45 -18.58 16.31
CA PRO A 4 -29.07 -18.98 16.50
C PRO A 4 -28.51 -19.51 15.16
N ASP A 5 -27.20 -19.58 15.08
CA ASP A 5 -26.37 -19.82 13.90
C ASP A 5 -26.82 -21.01 13.03
N SER A 6 -26.25 -21.13 11.83
CA SER A 6 -26.40 -22.38 11.07
C SER A 6 -25.81 -23.54 11.87
N GLU A 7 -26.18 -24.78 11.55
CA GLU A 7 -25.84 -25.95 12.35
C GLU A 7 -24.32 -26.11 12.59
N ASN A 8 -23.48 -25.71 11.64
CA ASN A 8 -22.02 -25.73 11.78
C ASN A 8 -21.43 -24.46 12.46
N GLY A 9 -22.27 -23.50 12.85
CA GLY A 9 -21.89 -22.24 13.48
C GLY A 9 -21.55 -21.11 12.51
N TRP A 10 -21.70 -21.30 11.19
CA TRP A 10 -21.46 -20.24 10.19
C TRP A 10 -22.55 -19.17 10.21
N ARG A 11 -22.14 -17.92 9.97
CA ARG A 11 -23.01 -16.75 9.96
C ARG A 11 -22.96 -16.01 8.60
N PRO A 12 -24.10 -15.48 8.12
CA PRO A 12 -25.43 -15.64 8.69
C PRO A 12 -26.02 -17.04 8.44
N PRO A 13 -27.01 -17.50 9.25
CA PRO A 13 -27.66 -18.79 9.06
C PRO A 13 -28.49 -18.92 7.76
N TRP A 14 -28.80 -17.79 7.14
CA TRP A 14 -29.43 -17.70 5.82
C TRP A 14 -28.76 -16.56 5.05
N VAL A 15 -28.68 -16.69 3.73
CA VAL A 15 -28.02 -15.68 2.91
C VAL A 15 -28.86 -15.33 1.68
N GLY A 16 -28.74 -14.08 1.23
CA GLY A 16 -29.30 -13.67 -0.06
C GLY A 16 -28.42 -14.15 -1.22
N GLN A 17 -28.97 -14.11 -2.44
CA GLN A 17 -28.25 -14.46 -3.66
C GLN A 17 -26.99 -13.61 -3.89
N ASP A 18 -26.95 -12.42 -3.34
CA ASP A 18 -25.81 -11.50 -3.38
C ASP A 18 -24.58 -12.01 -2.61
N MET A 19 -24.76 -12.87 -1.60
CA MET A 19 -23.67 -13.50 -0.84
C MET A 19 -23.18 -14.81 -1.47
N LEU A 20 -23.87 -15.30 -2.50
CA LEU A 20 -23.63 -16.60 -3.10
C LEU A 20 -22.94 -16.46 -4.45
N GLN A 21 -22.19 -17.49 -4.84
CA GLN A 21 -21.53 -17.55 -6.14
C GLN A 21 -21.68 -18.93 -6.77
N TRP A 22 -22.21 -18.96 -7.99
CA TRP A 22 -22.09 -20.12 -8.86
C TRP A 22 -20.63 -20.33 -9.26
N SER A 23 -20.14 -21.56 -9.10
CA SER A 23 -18.78 -21.92 -9.48
C SER A 23 -18.73 -23.30 -10.10
N GLU A 24 -18.06 -23.40 -11.24
CA GLU A 24 -17.70 -24.68 -11.86
C GLU A 24 -16.68 -25.43 -11.00
N ILE A 25 -16.86 -26.74 -10.87
CA ILE A 25 -15.97 -27.61 -10.11
C ILE A 25 -14.76 -27.99 -10.98
N PRO A 26 -13.53 -27.63 -10.58
CA PRO A 26 -12.32 -27.96 -11.33
C PRO A 26 -12.24 -29.47 -11.62
N GLY A 27 -11.96 -29.80 -12.88
CA GLY A 27 -11.82 -31.19 -13.31
C GLY A 27 -13.14 -31.94 -13.52
N ALA A 28 -14.30 -31.33 -13.24
CA ALA A 28 -15.62 -31.93 -13.43
C ALA A 28 -16.46 -31.11 -14.44
N PRO A 29 -16.25 -31.28 -15.76
CA PRO A 29 -16.90 -30.45 -16.78
C PRO A 29 -18.43 -30.45 -16.67
N GLY A 30 -19.02 -29.25 -16.62
CA GLY A 30 -20.47 -29.05 -16.58
C GLY A 30 -21.10 -29.26 -15.21
N VAL A 31 -20.30 -29.47 -14.15
CA VAL A 31 -20.76 -29.51 -12.77
C VAL A 31 -20.49 -28.15 -12.12
N SER A 32 -21.55 -27.46 -11.73
CA SER A 32 -21.45 -26.24 -10.93
C SER A 32 -22.36 -26.29 -9.72
N MET A 33 -21.93 -25.60 -8.67
CA MET A 33 -22.68 -25.46 -7.43
C MET A 33 -22.62 -24.01 -6.96
N GLN A 34 -23.61 -23.62 -6.16
CA GLN A 34 -23.71 -22.28 -5.60
C GLN A 34 -23.22 -22.27 -4.14
N PHE A 35 -22.09 -21.61 -3.88
CA PHE A 35 -21.44 -21.57 -2.57
C PHE A 35 -21.55 -20.21 -1.90
N LEU A 36 -21.38 -20.16 -0.58
CA LEU A 36 -21.11 -18.92 0.14
C LEU A 36 -19.75 -18.34 -0.29
N LYS A 37 -19.74 -17.07 -0.71
CA LYS A 37 -18.51 -16.37 -1.09
C LYS A 37 -17.50 -16.35 0.07
N GLY A 38 -16.21 -16.37 -0.28
CA GLY A 38 -15.10 -16.39 0.69
C GLY A 38 -14.57 -17.80 0.96
N TRP A 39 -14.30 -18.11 2.23
CA TRP A 39 -13.66 -19.37 2.62
C TRP A 39 -14.46 -20.63 2.23
N PRO A 40 -15.80 -20.71 2.37
CA PRO A 40 -16.54 -21.91 1.97
C PRO A 40 -16.43 -22.19 0.48
N LEU A 41 -16.57 -21.17 -0.37
CA LEU A 41 -16.32 -21.30 -1.80
C LEU A 41 -14.92 -21.84 -2.10
N ALA A 42 -13.87 -21.35 -1.44
CA ALA A 42 -12.50 -21.83 -1.68
C ALA A 42 -12.31 -23.29 -1.26
N VAL A 43 -12.75 -23.65 -0.05
CA VAL A 43 -12.54 -24.97 0.55
C VAL A 43 -13.43 -26.03 -0.11
N MET A 44 -14.74 -25.79 -0.16
CA MET A 44 -15.72 -26.79 -0.60
C MET A 44 -15.63 -27.05 -2.09
N ARG A 45 -15.34 -26.03 -2.91
CA ARG A 45 -15.10 -26.22 -4.35
C ARG A 45 -13.88 -27.11 -4.61
N ALA A 46 -12.80 -26.90 -3.87
CA ALA A 46 -11.61 -27.75 -3.97
C ALA A 46 -11.90 -29.18 -3.48
N PHE A 47 -12.67 -29.33 -2.40
CA PHE A 47 -13.05 -30.64 -1.88
C PHE A 47 -13.89 -31.40 -2.91
N ALA A 48 -14.86 -30.74 -3.55
CA ALA A 48 -15.65 -31.34 -4.62
C ALA A 48 -14.78 -31.77 -5.82
N ALA A 49 -13.75 -31.00 -6.17
CA ALA A 49 -12.78 -31.38 -7.21
C ALA A 49 -11.95 -32.62 -6.81
N ASP A 50 -11.59 -32.75 -5.54
CA ASP A 50 -10.87 -33.91 -5.01
C ASP A 50 -11.75 -35.15 -4.94
N TYR A 51 -12.99 -34.99 -4.50
CA TYR A 51 -14.00 -36.04 -4.52
C TYR A 51 -14.18 -36.57 -5.94
N HIS A 52 -14.37 -35.66 -6.91
CA HIS A 52 -14.51 -36.00 -8.34
C HIS A 52 -13.34 -36.83 -8.85
N ALA A 53 -12.11 -36.40 -8.52
CA ALA A 53 -10.89 -36.99 -9.07
C ALA A 53 -10.53 -38.34 -8.44
N TYR A 54 -10.80 -38.52 -7.14
CA TYR A 54 -10.21 -39.62 -6.37
C TYR A 54 -11.21 -40.56 -5.69
N ILE A 55 -12.48 -40.16 -5.53
CA ILE A 55 -13.51 -41.00 -4.91
C ILE A 55 -14.44 -41.52 -6.00
N GLU A 56 -15.14 -40.61 -6.69
CA GLU A 56 -15.94 -40.92 -7.87
C GLU A 56 -16.36 -39.66 -8.63
N PRO A 57 -16.66 -39.76 -9.95
CA PRO A 57 -17.08 -38.61 -10.75
C PRO A 57 -18.33 -37.91 -10.20
N LEU A 58 -18.47 -36.62 -10.47
CA LEU A 58 -19.63 -35.81 -10.08
C LEU A 58 -20.51 -35.57 -11.32
N TYR A 59 -21.82 -35.43 -11.08
CA TYR A 59 -22.81 -35.10 -12.11
C TYR A 59 -23.69 -33.96 -11.62
N ASN A 60 -23.92 -32.95 -12.47
CA ASN A 60 -24.57 -31.71 -12.06
C ASN A 60 -25.98 -31.90 -11.48
N ALA A 61 -26.76 -32.81 -12.07
CA ALA A 61 -28.11 -33.12 -11.60
C ALA A 61 -28.16 -33.95 -10.31
N ASP A 62 -27.00 -34.31 -9.77
CA ASP A 62 -26.81 -35.20 -8.62
C ASP A 62 -25.95 -34.54 -7.53
N CYS A 63 -25.81 -33.20 -7.57
CA CYS A 63 -25.03 -32.41 -6.64
C CYS A 63 -25.74 -31.09 -6.33
N CYS A 64 -25.63 -30.58 -5.11
CA CYS A 64 -26.09 -29.23 -4.77
C CYS A 64 -25.32 -28.68 -3.57
N CYS A 65 -25.16 -27.36 -3.48
CA CYS A 65 -24.61 -26.68 -2.31
C CYS A 65 -25.70 -25.83 -1.63
N TYR A 66 -25.99 -24.64 -2.15
CA TYR A 66 -27.08 -23.82 -1.61
C TYR A 66 -28.48 -24.29 -2.05
N THR A 67 -29.44 -24.30 -1.11
CA THR A 67 -30.88 -24.38 -1.40
C THR A 67 -31.65 -23.20 -0.78
N PRO A 68 -32.61 -22.59 -1.49
CA PRO A 68 -33.37 -21.44 -0.97
C PRO A 68 -34.35 -21.81 0.15
N THR A 69 -34.75 -23.08 0.21
CA THR A 69 -35.61 -23.64 1.25
C THR A 69 -35.04 -24.96 1.74
N ASN A 70 -35.37 -25.31 2.98
CA ASN A 70 -35.00 -26.59 3.57
C ASN A 70 -36.03 -26.95 4.66
N SER A 71 -36.27 -28.24 4.88
CA SER A 71 -37.13 -28.73 5.96
C SER A 71 -36.51 -28.50 7.34
N VAL A 72 -35.19 -28.41 7.42
CA VAL A 72 -34.42 -28.08 8.63
C VAL A 72 -34.05 -26.60 8.61
N SER A 73 -34.61 -25.85 9.56
CA SER A 73 -34.52 -24.38 9.58
C SER A 73 -33.13 -23.81 9.88
N THR A 74 -32.20 -24.64 10.33
CA THR A 74 -30.79 -24.36 10.65
C THR A 74 -29.82 -25.00 9.64
N SER A 75 -30.34 -25.60 8.57
CA SER A 75 -29.54 -26.33 7.58
C SER A 75 -28.44 -25.46 6.98
N ASN A 76 -27.26 -26.04 6.85
CA ASN A 76 -26.09 -25.42 6.23
C ASN A 76 -26.24 -25.25 4.70
N HIS A 77 -27.26 -25.87 4.09
CA HIS A 77 -27.61 -25.57 2.69
C HIS A 77 -28.24 -24.17 2.54
N LEU A 78 -28.91 -23.65 3.58
CA LEU A 78 -29.57 -22.34 3.54
C LEU A 78 -28.59 -21.16 3.49
N ASN A 79 -27.32 -21.39 3.86
CA ASN A 79 -26.27 -20.38 3.78
C ASN A 79 -25.13 -20.75 2.82
N GLY A 80 -25.24 -21.87 2.08
CA GLY A 80 -24.22 -22.29 1.12
C GLY A 80 -22.91 -22.77 1.77
N THR A 81 -22.99 -23.35 2.99
CA THR A 81 -21.85 -23.94 3.71
C THR A 81 -21.96 -25.46 3.88
N ALA A 82 -22.93 -26.09 3.20
CA ALA A 82 -23.02 -27.53 2.98
C ALA A 82 -23.24 -27.87 1.51
N MET A 83 -22.88 -29.09 1.13
CA MET A 83 -23.08 -29.65 -0.20
C MET A 83 -23.40 -31.13 -0.12
N ASP A 84 -24.34 -31.56 -0.95
CA ASP A 84 -24.63 -32.96 -1.19
C ASP A 84 -23.96 -33.37 -2.50
N LEU A 85 -23.21 -34.48 -2.46
CA LEU A 85 -22.50 -35.04 -3.60
C LEU A 85 -23.06 -36.44 -3.90
N ARG A 86 -23.47 -36.66 -5.14
CA ARG A 86 -23.94 -37.96 -5.66
C ARG A 86 -25.13 -38.54 -4.87
N TRP A 87 -26.16 -37.74 -4.58
CA TRP A 87 -27.30 -38.13 -3.75
C TRP A 87 -28.09 -39.36 -4.25
N ASN A 88 -28.09 -39.63 -5.56
CA ASN A 88 -28.73 -40.81 -6.13
C ASN A 88 -27.97 -42.09 -5.77
N THR A 89 -26.66 -41.99 -5.55
CA THR A 89 -25.77 -43.10 -5.19
C THR A 89 -25.65 -43.25 -3.68
N HIS A 90 -25.67 -42.14 -2.95
CA HIS A 90 -25.56 -42.08 -1.48
C HIS A 90 -26.84 -41.51 -0.84
N PRO A 91 -28.00 -42.18 -0.97
CA PRO A 91 -29.27 -41.62 -0.54
C PRO A 91 -29.36 -41.41 0.97
N PHE A 92 -30.07 -40.35 1.36
CA PHE A 92 -30.36 -39.99 2.75
C PHE A 92 -30.84 -41.19 3.59
N ARG A 93 -30.33 -41.30 4.83
CA ARG A 93 -30.59 -42.39 5.79
C ARG A 93 -30.13 -43.79 5.36
N LYS A 94 -29.21 -43.90 4.40
CA LYS A 94 -28.52 -45.15 4.08
C LYS A 94 -27.06 -45.10 4.51
N ARG A 95 -26.56 -46.23 5.03
CA ARG A 95 -25.17 -46.43 5.46
C ARG A 95 -24.50 -47.47 4.57
N GLY A 96 -23.20 -47.34 4.35
CA GLY A 96 -22.40 -48.30 3.61
C GLY A 96 -22.63 -48.21 2.10
N THR A 97 -22.91 -47.01 1.59
CA THR A 97 -23.11 -46.75 0.16
C THR A 97 -21.79 -46.60 -0.59
N PHE A 98 -20.68 -46.38 0.11
CA PHE A 98 -19.33 -46.37 -0.45
C PHE A 98 -18.66 -47.76 -0.41
N THR A 99 -17.89 -48.08 -1.46
CA THR A 99 -17.02 -49.26 -1.44
C THR A 99 -15.88 -49.11 -0.42
N PRO A 100 -15.24 -50.20 0.03
CA PRO A 100 -14.12 -50.12 0.97
C PRO A 100 -12.95 -49.24 0.49
N ALA A 101 -12.65 -49.27 -0.82
CA ALA A 101 -11.61 -48.43 -1.42
C ALA A 101 -12.00 -46.94 -1.43
N GLN A 102 -13.25 -46.63 -1.79
CA GLN A 102 -13.76 -45.26 -1.73
C GLN A 102 -13.75 -44.73 -0.30
N MET A 103 -14.18 -45.55 0.68
CA MET A 103 -14.15 -45.19 2.09
C MET A 103 -12.73 -44.90 2.58
N ALA A 104 -11.73 -45.72 2.19
CA ALA A 104 -10.34 -45.47 2.55
C ALA A 104 -9.84 -44.12 2.01
N THR A 105 -10.11 -43.83 0.73
CA THR A 105 -9.74 -42.54 0.12
C THR A 105 -10.51 -41.38 0.73
N LEU A 106 -11.79 -41.55 1.05
CA LEU A 106 -12.61 -40.52 1.70
C LEU A 106 -12.04 -40.16 3.08
N ARG A 107 -11.63 -41.14 3.88
CA ARG A 107 -11.00 -40.89 5.18
C ARG A 107 -9.66 -40.16 5.06
N GLU A 108 -8.85 -40.54 4.08
CA GLU A 108 -7.60 -39.84 3.76
C GLU A 108 -7.87 -38.39 3.35
N LEU A 109 -8.88 -38.16 2.51
CA LEU A 109 -9.29 -36.82 2.06
C LEU A 109 -9.77 -35.97 3.24
N LEU A 110 -10.66 -36.49 4.08
CA LEU A 110 -11.14 -35.76 5.27
C LEU A 110 -9.99 -35.44 6.23
N ALA A 111 -9.04 -36.36 6.42
CA ALA A 111 -7.83 -36.10 7.22
C ALA A 111 -6.96 -35.00 6.60
N PHE A 112 -6.80 -34.98 5.27
CA PHE A 112 -6.09 -33.91 4.57
C PHE A 112 -6.74 -32.54 4.80
N TYR A 113 -8.07 -32.49 4.88
CA TYR A 113 -8.84 -31.27 5.14
C TYR A 113 -8.84 -30.80 6.60
N GLU A 114 -8.13 -31.47 7.52
CA GLU A 114 -7.87 -30.97 8.88
C GLU A 114 -9.16 -30.55 9.65
N GLU A 115 -10.23 -31.34 9.52
CA GLU A 115 -11.57 -31.06 10.09
C GLU A 115 -12.23 -29.77 9.56
N ILE A 116 -11.72 -29.17 8.49
CA ILE A 116 -12.34 -28.00 7.84
C ILE A 116 -13.54 -28.42 7.00
N ILE A 117 -13.57 -29.68 6.55
CA ILE A 117 -14.76 -30.34 6.01
C ILE A 117 -15.20 -31.44 6.98
N TYR A 118 -16.51 -31.49 7.23
CA TYR A 118 -17.17 -32.54 7.99
C TYR A 118 -18.07 -33.36 7.06
N TRP A 119 -18.17 -34.66 7.31
CA TRP A 119 -18.97 -35.60 6.52
C TRP A 119 -20.17 -36.12 7.32
N GLY A 120 -21.38 -35.99 6.77
CA GLY A 120 -22.63 -36.40 7.40
C GLY A 120 -22.76 -37.92 7.61
N GLY A 121 -21.95 -38.74 6.94
CA GLY A 121 -21.92 -40.19 7.18
C GLY A 121 -21.42 -40.58 8.58
N ASP A 122 -20.71 -39.68 9.26
CA ASP A 122 -20.27 -39.85 10.65
C ASP A 122 -21.36 -39.54 11.68
N TRP A 123 -22.48 -38.93 11.27
CA TRP A 123 -23.61 -38.76 12.17
C TRP A 123 -24.24 -40.11 12.56
N THR A 124 -24.79 -40.13 13.77
CA THR A 124 -25.56 -41.27 14.27
C THR A 124 -26.99 -41.25 13.73
N ASP A 125 -27.64 -40.08 13.77
CA ASP A 125 -28.97 -39.83 13.19
C ASP A 125 -29.12 -38.32 12.85
N PRO A 126 -29.58 -37.96 11.64
CA PRO A 126 -29.75 -38.85 10.49
C PRO A 126 -28.39 -39.27 9.92
N ILE A 127 -28.35 -40.46 9.33
CA ILE A 127 -27.19 -40.91 8.54
C ILE A 127 -27.27 -40.22 7.18
N ASP A 128 -26.21 -39.51 6.78
CA ASP A 128 -26.24 -38.74 5.53
C ASP A 128 -24.91 -38.82 4.75
N GLU A 129 -24.71 -39.94 4.02
CA GLU A 129 -23.44 -40.23 3.36
C GLU A 129 -23.17 -39.35 2.11
N MET A 130 -24.19 -38.70 1.53
CA MET A 130 -24.03 -37.69 0.47
C MET A 130 -23.55 -36.33 1.00
N HIS A 131 -23.76 -36.06 2.29
CA HIS A 131 -23.67 -34.72 2.85
C HIS A 131 -22.26 -34.35 3.32
N PHE A 132 -21.80 -33.17 2.92
CA PHE A 132 -20.53 -32.58 3.34
C PHE A 132 -20.75 -31.12 3.72
N GLN A 133 -20.03 -30.63 4.73
CA GLN A 133 -20.18 -29.24 5.18
C GLN A 133 -18.88 -28.65 5.67
N MET A 134 -18.82 -27.32 5.77
CA MET A 134 -17.79 -26.66 6.56
C MET A 134 -17.83 -27.21 8.00
N GLY A 135 -16.67 -27.57 8.53
CA GLY A 135 -16.54 -28.18 9.85
C GLY A 135 -16.94 -27.24 10.98
N TYR A 136 -17.26 -27.81 12.13
CA TYR A 136 -17.60 -27.05 13.32
C TYR A 136 -16.43 -26.14 13.77
N GLY A 137 -16.73 -24.94 14.27
CA GLY A 137 -15.71 -24.01 14.77
C GLY A 137 -14.81 -23.38 13.70
N THR A 138 -15.18 -23.50 12.42
CA THR A 138 -14.41 -22.93 11.29
C THR A 138 -14.83 -21.50 10.94
N TRP A 139 -15.97 -21.02 11.45
CA TRP A 139 -16.40 -19.64 11.22
C TRP A 139 -15.44 -18.62 11.84
N ASN A 140 -14.97 -17.66 11.03
CA ASN A 140 -14.03 -16.60 11.43
C ASN A 140 -12.79 -17.13 12.18
N ASN A 141 -12.40 -18.38 11.92
CA ASN A 141 -11.26 -19.04 12.54
C ASN A 141 -10.02 -18.97 11.63
N PRO A 142 -8.91 -18.34 12.06
CA PRO A 142 -7.69 -18.21 11.25
C PRO A 142 -7.14 -19.51 10.67
N ARG A 143 -7.41 -20.66 11.31
CA ARG A 143 -6.97 -21.98 10.81
C ARG A 143 -7.46 -22.29 9.39
N VAL A 144 -8.63 -21.76 9.02
CA VAL A 144 -9.21 -21.98 7.68
C VAL A 144 -8.45 -21.16 6.63
N GLY A 145 -8.08 -19.92 6.95
CA GLY A 145 -7.23 -19.10 6.09
C GLY A 145 -5.86 -19.73 5.87
N ASP A 146 -5.21 -20.18 6.95
CA ASP A 146 -3.93 -20.92 6.90
C ASP A 146 -4.02 -22.18 6.02
N PHE A 147 -5.09 -22.98 6.17
CA PHE A 147 -5.33 -24.12 5.29
C PHE A 147 -5.47 -23.71 3.82
N ILE A 148 -6.26 -22.66 3.53
CA ILE A 148 -6.42 -22.17 2.15
C ILE A 148 -5.06 -21.80 1.55
N LEU A 149 -4.21 -21.09 2.30
CA LEU A 149 -2.87 -20.70 1.84
C LEU A 149 -1.95 -21.90 1.59
N ARG A 150 -1.94 -22.87 2.51
CA ARG A 150 -1.05 -24.02 2.44
C ARG A 150 -1.50 -25.05 1.40
N LYS A 151 -2.81 -25.22 1.21
CA LYS A 151 -3.38 -26.41 0.58
C LYS A 151 -4.34 -26.15 -0.57
N ILE A 152 -4.75 -24.91 -0.83
CA ILE A 152 -5.65 -24.59 -1.94
C ILE A 152 -4.91 -23.80 -3.01
N ARG A 153 -4.93 -24.32 -4.23
CA ARG A 153 -4.25 -23.76 -5.39
C ARG A 153 -5.09 -22.64 -6.02
N PRO A 154 -4.44 -21.66 -6.70
CA PRO A 154 -5.14 -20.58 -7.38
C PRO A 154 -6.10 -21.03 -8.50
N ASP A 155 -5.90 -22.22 -9.07
CA ASP A 155 -6.77 -22.82 -10.09
C ASP A 155 -8.05 -23.46 -9.50
N GLY A 156 -8.15 -23.52 -8.17
CA GLY A 156 -9.28 -24.06 -7.44
C GLY A 156 -9.14 -25.53 -7.04
N PHE A 157 -8.06 -26.21 -7.40
CA PHE A 157 -7.74 -27.53 -6.86
C PHE A 157 -7.11 -27.42 -5.47
N SER A 158 -7.16 -28.49 -4.67
CA SER A 158 -6.26 -28.60 -3.52
C SER A 158 -4.91 -29.20 -3.92
N THR A 159 -3.96 -29.21 -2.98
CA THR A 159 -2.68 -29.93 -3.11
C THR A 159 -2.81 -31.43 -2.84
N PHE A 160 -3.99 -31.93 -2.45
CA PHE A 160 -4.23 -33.34 -2.18
C PHE A 160 -3.87 -34.18 -3.41
N ARG A 161 -2.81 -35.00 -3.29
CA ARG A 161 -2.25 -35.84 -4.35
C ARG A 161 -1.88 -35.09 -5.65
N ARG A 162 -1.65 -33.77 -5.58
CA ARG A 162 -1.30 -32.90 -6.74
C ARG A 162 -0.01 -32.09 -6.55
N GLY A 163 0.79 -32.45 -5.54
CA GLY A 163 2.03 -31.74 -5.20
C GLY A 163 1.77 -30.38 -4.56
N ASP A 164 2.84 -29.64 -4.28
CA ASP A 164 2.75 -28.37 -3.57
C ASP A 164 2.01 -27.30 -4.37
N THR A 165 1.46 -26.33 -3.64
CA THR A 165 0.96 -25.10 -4.22
C THR A 165 2.13 -24.44 -4.95
N PRO A 166 2.03 -24.10 -6.25
CA PRO A 166 2.95 -23.12 -6.80
C PRO A 166 2.59 -21.81 -6.09
N THR A 167 3.28 -21.52 -4.99
CA THR A 167 3.20 -20.25 -4.27
C THR A 167 4.41 -19.43 -4.68
N PRO A 168 4.31 -18.50 -5.65
CA PRO A 168 5.38 -17.55 -5.90
C PRO A 168 5.54 -16.50 -4.79
N ALA A 169 4.61 -16.38 -3.85
CA ALA A 169 4.41 -15.10 -3.16
C ALA A 169 4.13 -15.26 -1.66
N GLY A 170 5.17 -15.63 -0.91
CA GLY A 170 5.27 -15.19 0.50
C GLY A 170 5.75 -13.74 0.63
N THR A 171 6.24 -13.15 -0.46
CA THR A 171 6.94 -11.85 -0.47
C THR A 171 6.49 -10.87 -1.56
N ASP A 172 5.70 -11.28 -2.56
CA ASP A 172 5.23 -10.35 -3.61
C ASP A 172 3.97 -9.60 -3.12
N PRO A 173 4.07 -8.30 -2.80
CA PRO A 173 2.92 -7.51 -2.33
C PRO A 173 1.82 -7.34 -3.38
N VAL A 174 2.16 -7.39 -4.68
CA VAL A 174 1.17 -7.27 -5.76
C VAL A 174 0.28 -8.50 -5.77
N TRP A 175 0.88 -9.68 -5.65
CA TRP A 175 0.14 -10.93 -5.58
C TRP A 175 -0.75 -10.98 -4.34
N VAL A 176 -0.20 -10.63 -3.16
CA VAL A 176 -0.97 -10.61 -1.91
C VAL A 176 -2.16 -9.67 -2.03
N LEU A 177 -1.96 -8.46 -2.56
CA LEU A 177 -3.04 -7.50 -2.74
C LEU A 177 -4.09 -8.00 -3.73
N SER A 178 -3.67 -8.58 -4.86
CA SER A 178 -4.58 -9.18 -5.86
C SER A 178 -5.44 -10.28 -5.23
N LYS A 179 -4.85 -11.17 -4.43
CA LYS A 179 -5.57 -12.25 -3.77
C LYS A 179 -6.48 -11.76 -2.65
N ALA A 180 -6.02 -10.81 -1.84
CA ALA A 180 -6.82 -10.24 -0.75
C ALA A 180 -8.06 -9.47 -1.23
N THR A 181 -8.01 -8.92 -2.45
CA THR A 181 -9.06 -8.03 -2.99
C THR A 181 -9.85 -8.62 -4.15
N GLY A 182 -9.34 -9.66 -4.81
CA GLY A 182 -9.91 -10.22 -6.04
C GLY A 182 -9.61 -9.41 -7.30
N LEU A 183 -8.73 -8.41 -7.21
CA LEU A 183 -8.31 -7.58 -8.35
C LEU A 183 -7.38 -8.34 -9.30
N SER A 184 -7.29 -7.89 -10.55
CA SER A 184 -6.25 -8.35 -11.46
C SER A 184 -4.86 -7.96 -10.93
N MET A 185 -3.82 -8.74 -11.27
CA MET A 185 -2.43 -8.42 -10.91
C MET A 185 -2.01 -7.01 -11.39
N ALA A 186 -2.46 -6.61 -12.58
CA ALA A 186 -2.16 -5.29 -13.14
C ALA A 186 -2.78 -4.17 -12.28
N ARG A 187 -4.05 -4.31 -11.89
CA ARG A 187 -4.71 -3.31 -11.05
C ARG A 187 -4.13 -3.29 -9.64
N ALA A 188 -3.84 -4.46 -9.07
CA ALA A 188 -3.17 -4.57 -7.77
C ALA A 188 -1.82 -3.84 -7.79
N LYS A 189 -1.02 -4.02 -8.85
CA LYS A 189 0.28 -3.33 -9.01
C LYS A 189 0.11 -1.81 -9.04
N GLU A 190 -0.86 -1.32 -9.81
CA GLU A 190 -1.12 0.11 -9.97
C GLU A 190 -1.50 0.78 -8.64
N ILE A 191 -2.34 0.15 -7.83
CA ILE A 191 -2.87 0.77 -6.61
C ILE A 191 -2.05 0.48 -5.35
N LEU A 192 -1.08 -0.45 -5.44
CA LEU A 192 -0.30 -0.90 -4.28
C LEU A 192 0.33 0.26 -3.49
N PRO A 193 0.94 1.29 -4.10
CA PRO A 193 1.49 2.42 -3.35
C PRO A 193 0.42 3.16 -2.53
N ALA A 194 -0.74 3.44 -3.12
CA ALA A 194 -1.84 4.12 -2.45
C ALA A 194 -2.47 3.26 -1.33
N VAL A 195 -2.60 1.94 -1.54
CA VAL A 195 -3.03 1.01 -0.48
C VAL A 195 -2.04 1.00 0.67
N SER A 196 -0.74 0.87 0.38
CA SER A 196 0.32 0.80 1.39
C SER A 196 0.38 2.08 2.22
N ALA A 197 0.33 3.25 1.56
CA ALA A 197 0.28 4.55 2.23
C ALA A 197 -0.97 4.69 3.12
N GLY A 198 -2.14 4.26 2.63
CA GLY A 198 -3.39 4.26 3.39
C GLY A 198 -3.32 3.36 4.63
N LEU A 199 -2.83 2.14 4.49
CA LEU A 199 -2.68 1.20 5.61
C LEU A 199 -1.71 1.71 6.68
N LYS A 200 -0.54 2.23 6.27
CA LYS A 200 0.46 2.80 7.17
C LYS A 200 -0.12 3.99 7.95
N GLN A 201 -0.72 4.96 7.26
CA GLN A 201 -1.33 6.13 7.89
C GLN A 201 -2.57 5.79 8.74
N ALA A 202 -3.23 4.66 8.48
CA ALA A 202 -4.38 4.18 9.24
C ALA A 202 -4.00 3.39 10.51
N ASP A 203 -2.70 3.20 10.78
CA ASP A 203 -2.20 2.32 11.85
C ASP A 203 -2.73 0.87 11.71
N CYS A 204 -2.83 0.38 10.47
CA CYS A 204 -3.20 -1.00 10.17
C CYS A 204 -1.96 -1.90 10.30
N THR A 205 -1.52 -2.13 11.54
CA THR A 205 -0.26 -2.80 11.87
C THR A 205 -0.36 -4.32 12.04
N ASN A 206 -1.55 -4.89 11.84
CA ASN A 206 -1.79 -6.32 11.98
C ASN A 206 -2.76 -6.82 10.90
N ALA A 207 -2.77 -8.14 10.66
CA ALA A 207 -3.61 -8.75 9.63
C ALA A 207 -5.12 -8.45 9.79
N PRO A 208 -5.75 -8.54 10.99
CA PRO A 208 -7.15 -8.16 11.17
C PRO A 208 -7.49 -6.73 10.72
N ARG A 209 -6.65 -5.74 11.08
CA ARG A 209 -6.83 -4.35 10.67
C ARG A 209 -6.69 -4.18 9.16
N ILE A 210 -5.67 -4.77 8.55
CA ILE A 210 -5.45 -4.71 7.10
C ILE A 210 -6.63 -5.36 6.35
N ALA A 211 -7.10 -6.52 6.80
CA ALA A 211 -8.25 -7.20 6.20
C ALA A 211 -9.53 -6.36 6.28
N MET A 212 -9.80 -5.75 7.45
CA MET A 212 -10.95 -4.87 7.63
C MET A 212 -10.86 -3.63 6.74
N TRP A 213 -9.68 -3.01 6.67
CA TRP A 213 -9.44 -1.84 5.83
C TRP A 213 -9.67 -2.16 4.36
N LEU A 214 -9.06 -3.23 3.84
CA LEU A 214 -9.25 -3.65 2.45
C LEU A 214 -10.72 -3.93 2.13
N ALA A 215 -11.46 -4.54 3.07
CA ALA A 215 -12.86 -4.85 2.89
C ALA A 215 -13.75 -3.62 2.81
N GLN A 216 -13.60 -2.71 3.79
CA GLN A 216 -14.43 -1.52 3.88
C GLN A 216 -14.10 -0.54 2.77
N ILE A 217 -12.81 -0.22 2.57
CA ILE A 217 -12.37 0.72 1.55
C ILE A 217 -12.62 0.16 0.15
N GLY A 218 -12.46 -1.16 -0.03
CA GLY A 218 -12.84 -1.83 -1.28
C GLY A 218 -14.33 -1.72 -1.58
N HIS A 219 -15.21 -1.74 -0.57
CA HIS A 219 -16.64 -1.53 -0.78
C HIS A 219 -16.94 -0.08 -1.19
N GLU A 220 -16.46 0.89 -0.42
CA GLU A 220 -16.75 2.32 -0.60
C GLU A 220 -16.26 2.88 -1.94
N SER A 221 -15.20 2.29 -2.50
CA SER A 221 -14.59 2.69 -3.77
C SER A 221 -15.06 1.89 -5.00
N GLY A 222 -16.05 1.00 -4.83
CA GLY A 222 -16.50 0.11 -5.91
C GLY A 222 -15.41 -0.87 -6.38
N GLY A 223 -14.63 -1.41 -5.44
CA GLY A 223 -13.51 -2.31 -5.70
C GLY A 223 -12.22 -1.58 -6.07
N PHE A 224 -11.92 -0.46 -5.41
CA PHE A 224 -10.77 0.40 -5.70
C PHE A 224 -10.80 0.97 -7.12
N VAL A 225 -11.98 1.08 -7.74
CA VAL A 225 -12.14 1.60 -9.11
C VAL A 225 -12.28 3.12 -9.09
N TYR A 226 -13.05 3.66 -8.16
CA TYR A 226 -13.43 5.07 -8.15
C TYR A 226 -12.72 5.84 -7.04
N THR A 227 -12.00 6.90 -7.43
CA THR A 227 -11.42 7.90 -6.52
C THR A 227 -12.24 9.20 -6.48
N GLU A 228 -13.28 9.30 -7.30
CA GLU A 228 -14.20 10.44 -7.38
C GLU A 228 -15.62 9.92 -7.62
N GLU A 229 -16.59 10.58 -6.99
CA GLU A 229 -18.01 10.33 -7.18
C GLU A 229 -18.44 10.54 -8.63
N ILE A 230 -19.29 9.65 -9.14
CA ILE A 230 -19.81 9.71 -10.51
C ILE A 230 -20.78 10.90 -10.68
N ALA A 231 -21.62 11.18 -9.68
CA ALA A 231 -22.60 12.25 -9.70
C ALA A 231 -21.97 13.60 -9.28
N LYS A 232 -21.66 14.46 -10.24
CA LYS A 232 -20.88 15.69 -9.99
C LYS A 232 -21.71 16.94 -9.64
N ASN A 233 -23.02 16.89 -9.84
CA ASN A 233 -23.92 18.03 -9.66
C ASN A 233 -24.77 17.93 -8.37
N GLY A 234 -24.24 17.23 -7.36
CA GLY A 234 -24.90 17.01 -6.08
C GLY A 234 -24.92 18.24 -5.17
N ARG A 235 -25.62 18.11 -4.03
CA ARG A 235 -25.85 19.17 -3.02
C ARG A 235 -24.58 19.85 -2.50
N TYR A 236 -23.45 19.16 -2.55
CA TYR A 236 -22.18 19.58 -1.96
C TYR A 236 -21.12 19.89 -3.04
N ALA A 237 -21.51 20.04 -4.31
CA ALA A 237 -20.60 20.51 -5.35
C ALA A 237 -20.03 21.91 -5.00
N PRO A 238 -18.73 22.17 -5.21
CA PRO A 238 -17.75 21.33 -5.91
C PRO A 238 -17.06 20.24 -5.06
N TYR A 239 -17.34 20.20 -3.76
CA TYR A 239 -16.74 19.27 -2.77
C TYR A 239 -17.47 17.93 -2.71
N ILE A 240 -17.58 17.29 -3.88
CA ILE A 240 -18.16 15.94 -4.06
C ILE A 240 -17.31 14.85 -3.44
N GLY A 241 -17.82 13.61 -3.37
CA GLY A 241 -17.08 12.48 -2.85
C GLY A 241 -15.75 12.26 -3.59
N ARG A 242 -14.63 12.30 -2.87
CA ARG A 242 -13.29 11.96 -3.40
C ARG A 242 -12.52 11.07 -2.44
N THR A 243 -11.44 10.46 -2.93
CA THR A 243 -10.71 9.34 -2.32
C THR A 243 -11.55 8.06 -2.23
N TRP A 244 -10.96 6.97 -1.75
CA TRP A 244 -11.68 5.70 -1.66
C TRP A 244 -12.76 5.66 -0.55
N ILE A 245 -12.78 6.62 0.38
CA ILE A 245 -13.79 6.72 1.45
C ILE A 245 -14.83 7.81 1.19
N GLN A 246 -14.82 8.42 -0.01
CA GLN A 246 -15.80 9.43 -0.44
C GLN A 246 -15.90 10.64 0.51
N ILE A 247 -14.75 11.27 0.81
CA ILE A 247 -14.69 12.54 1.54
C ILE A 247 -15.52 13.56 0.76
N THR A 248 -16.52 14.13 1.43
CA THR A 248 -17.53 15.04 0.87
C THR A 248 -17.66 16.26 1.78
N TRP A 249 -18.13 17.39 1.26
CA TRP A 249 -18.31 18.69 1.94
C TRP A 249 -17.03 19.50 2.17
N ASP A 250 -17.16 20.82 2.04
CA ASP A 250 -16.07 21.79 2.20
C ASP A 250 -15.38 21.69 3.56
N TYR A 251 -16.15 21.49 4.64
CA TYR A 251 -15.60 21.38 5.99
C TYR A 251 -14.73 20.14 6.18
N ASN A 252 -15.06 19.00 5.53
CA ASN A 252 -14.23 17.80 5.59
C ASN A 252 -12.98 17.96 4.72
N TYR A 253 -13.10 18.58 3.55
CA TYR A 253 -11.93 18.90 2.71
C TYR A 253 -10.95 19.81 3.46
N ARG A 254 -11.45 20.80 4.22
CA ARG A 254 -10.64 21.67 5.08
C ARG A 254 -9.99 20.90 6.23
N ALA A 255 -10.74 20.04 6.91
CA ALA A 255 -10.21 19.23 8.01
C ALA A 255 -9.12 18.25 7.52
N PHE A 256 -9.34 17.62 6.37
CA PHE A 256 -8.34 16.75 5.73
C PHE A 256 -7.11 17.53 5.28
N SER A 257 -7.29 18.70 4.66
CA SER A 257 -6.17 19.59 4.26
C SER A 257 -5.29 19.95 5.45
N LYS A 258 -5.91 20.34 6.57
CA LYS A 258 -5.18 20.65 7.80
C LYS A 258 -4.43 19.42 8.32
N TRP A 259 -5.07 18.26 8.33
CA TRP A 259 -4.46 17.01 8.81
C TRP A 259 -3.24 16.59 7.97
N CYS A 260 -3.31 16.77 6.65
CA CYS A 260 -2.18 16.55 5.73
C CYS A 260 -1.07 17.59 5.95
N TYR A 261 -1.42 18.86 6.13
CA TYR A 261 -0.45 19.94 6.39
C TYR A 261 0.32 19.73 7.69
N ASP A 262 -0.37 19.35 8.77
CA ASP A 262 0.25 19.06 10.06
C ASP A 262 1.26 17.88 9.99
N ARG A 263 1.22 17.09 8.90
CA ARG A 263 2.11 15.95 8.60
C ARG A 263 3.11 16.25 7.48
N GLY A 264 3.14 17.47 6.96
CA GLY A 264 4.02 17.87 5.86
C GLY A 264 3.67 17.26 4.50
N LEU A 265 2.47 16.70 4.31
CA LEU A 265 2.06 16.07 3.05
C LEU A 265 1.60 17.08 2.00
N VAL A 266 1.15 18.27 2.43
CA VAL A 266 0.69 19.35 1.54
C VAL A 266 1.24 20.70 2.03
N PRO A 267 1.44 21.69 1.15
CA PRO A 267 2.12 22.93 1.49
C PRO A 267 1.26 23.93 2.29
N THR A 268 -0.07 23.79 2.27
CA THR A 268 -0.99 24.72 2.96
C THR A 268 -2.12 23.98 3.71
N PRO A 269 -2.62 24.52 4.82
CA PRO A 269 -3.70 23.89 5.61
C PRO A 269 -5.08 23.90 4.93
N ASP A 270 -5.22 24.56 3.79
CA ASP A 270 -6.45 24.64 2.97
C ASP A 270 -6.27 24.06 1.56
N TYR A 271 -5.20 23.29 1.34
CA TYR A 271 -4.78 22.80 0.02
C TYR A 271 -5.91 22.18 -0.81
N PHE A 272 -6.71 21.25 -0.26
CA PHE A 272 -7.82 20.62 -0.99
C PHE A 272 -9.09 21.47 -1.00
N VAL A 273 -9.18 22.55 -0.25
CA VAL A 273 -10.27 23.53 -0.44
C VAL A 273 -10.02 24.32 -1.73
N VAL A 274 -8.77 24.75 -1.93
CA VAL A 274 -8.35 25.52 -3.12
C VAL A 274 -8.22 24.60 -4.35
N ASN A 275 -7.55 23.45 -4.18
CA ASN A 275 -7.24 22.49 -5.22
C ASN A 275 -8.13 21.23 -5.12
N TYR A 276 -9.44 21.41 -4.92
CA TYR A 276 -10.38 20.32 -4.62
C TYR A 276 -10.36 19.14 -5.60
N ARG A 277 -9.98 19.37 -6.86
CA ARG A 277 -9.86 18.31 -7.88
C ARG A 277 -8.70 17.37 -7.63
N ALA A 278 -7.59 17.86 -7.05
CA ALA A 278 -6.42 17.05 -6.74
C ALA A 278 -6.76 15.92 -5.76
N LEU A 279 -7.80 16.08 -4.92
CA LEU A 279 -8.22 15.02 -4.00
C LEU A 279 -8.74 13.75 -4.71
N ALA A 280 -8.98 13.81 -6.03
CA ALA A 280 -9.34 12.64 -6.85
C ALA A 280 -8.12 11.83 -7.30
N ASP A 281 -6.90 12.35 -7.15
CA ASP A 281 -5.70 11.67 -7.59
C ASP A 281 -5.43 10.43 -6.73
N LEU A 282 -4.90 9.37 -7.36
CA LEU A 282 -4.74 8.05 -6.73
C LEU A 282 -3.85 8.10 -5.48
N GLU A 283 -2.84 8.99 -5.46
CA GLU A 283 -1.95 9.20 -4.32
C GLU A 283 -2.72 9.55 -3.02
N TRP A 284 -3.84 10.26 -3.13
CA TRP A 284 -4.66 10.66 -1.98
C TRP A 284 -5.73 9.64 -1.63
N ALA A 285 -5.97 8.65 -2.49
CA ALA A 285 -7.09 7.73 -2.35
C ALA A 285 -7.02 6.90 -1.06
N GLY A 286 -5.84 6.36 -0.74
CA GLY A 286 -5.59 5.65 0.52
C GLY A 286 -5.39 6.58 1.71
N VAL A 287 -4.75 7.74 1.51
CA VAL A 287 -4.48 8.72 2.57
C VAL A 287 -5.78 9.34 3.13
N GLY A 288 -6.75 9.65 2.25
CA GLY A 288 -8.07 10.10 2.66
C GLY A 288 -8.83 9.05 3.46
N ALA A 289 -8.74 7.78 3.04
CA ALA A 289 -9.29 6.66 3.81
C ALA A 289 -8.65 6.55 5.20
N ALA A 290 -7.33 6.74 5.32
CA ALA A 290 -6.62 6.73 6.59
C ALA A 290 -7.06 7.85 7.54
N TRP A 291 -7.28 9.08 7.03
CA TRP A 291 -7.81 10.18 7.83
C TRP A 291 -9.19 9.86 8.40
N TYR A 292 -10.10 9.34 7.57
CA TYR A 292 -11.42 8.98 8.05
C TYR A 292 -11.34 7.86 9.11
N TRP A 293 -10.52 6.85 8.83
CA TRP A 293 -10.29 5.70 9.70
C TRP A 293 -9.74 6.05 11.08
N THR A 294 -8.81 7.01 11.17
CA THR A 294 -8.10 7.33 12.41
C THR A 294 -8.63 8.58 13.12
N VAL A 295 -9.14 9.55 12.37
CA VAL A 295 -9.56 10.85 12.91
C VAL A 295 -11.08 10.95 12.97
N SER A 296 -11.77 10.61 11.88
CA SER A 296 -13.24 10.67 11.88
C SER A 296 -13.89 9.52 12.64
N ARG A 297 -13.22 8.37 12.73
CA ARG A 297 -13.72 7.14 13.38
C ARG A 297 -12.63 6.40 14.18
N PRO A 298 -12.05 7.03 15.22
CA PRO A 298 -10.88 6.51 15.94
C PRO A 298 -11.07 5.12 16.58
N GLN A 299 -12.31 4.66 16.76
CA GLN A 299 -12.62 3.34 17.32
C GLN A 299 -12.45 2.17 16.35
N ILE A 300 -12.29 2.42 15.04
CA ILE A 300 -12.31 1.35 14.03
C ILE A 300 -11.15 0.36 14.22
N ASN A 301 -9.95 0.80 14.63
CA ASN A 301 -8.83 -0.13 14.86
C ASN A 301 -9.14 -1.15 15.97
N ALA A 302 -9.72 -0.69 17.08
CA ALA A 302 -10.13 -1.60 18.17
C ALA A 302 -11.24 -2.58 17.74
N MET A 303 -12.19 -2.11 16.93
CA MET A 303 -13.22 -2.99 16.35
C MET A 303 -12.62 -4.00 15.38
N SER A 304 -11.61 -3.60 14.60
CA SER A 304 -10.91 -4.48 13.66
C SER A 304 -10.11 -5.56 14.40
N ASP A 305 -9.45 -5.21 15.51
CA ASP A 305 -8.78 -6.17 16.39
C ASP A 305 -9.76 -7.20 16.97
N ALA A 306 -10.98 -6.76 17.30
CA ALA A 306 -12.09 -7.62 17.73
C ALA A 306 -12.80 -8.36 16.56
N ARG A 307 -12.37 -8.15 15.30
CA ARG A 307 -13.00 -8.68 14.08
C ARG A 307 -14.48 -8.32 13.94
N ASP A 308 -14.90 -7.18 14.47
CA ASP A 308 -16.28 -6.70 14.47
C ASP A 308 -16.64 -5.98 13.15
N LEU A 309 -16.92 -6.76 12.11
CA LEU A 309 -17.31 -6.24 10.80
C LEU A 309 -18.59 -5.39 10.87
N ASN A 310 -19.56 -5.79 11.68
CA ASN A 310 -20.85 -5.12 11.78
C ASN A 310 -20.68 -3.74 12.41
N GLY A 311 -19.90 -3.65 13.50
CA GLY A 311 -19.57 -2.39 14.17
C GLY A 311 -18.83 -1.43 13.24
N VAL A 312 -17.82 -1.91 12.51
CA VAL A 312 -17.08 -1.07 11.54
C VAL A 312 -17.99 -0.61 10.39
N THR A 313 -18.83 -1.50 9.87
CA THR A 313 -19.80 -1.16 8.81
C THR A 313 -20.75 -0.06 9.27
N TYR A 314 -21.31 -0.21 10.47
CA TYR A 314 -22.18 0.81 11.05
C TYR A 314 -21.45 2.14 11.28
N ALA A 315 -20.20 2.10 11.76
CA ALA A 315 -19.40 3.29 11.98
C ALA A 315 -19.13 4.07 10.67
N ILE A 316 -18.85 3.38 9.58
CA ILE A 316 -18.55 4.00 8.27
C ILE A 316 -19.84 4.48 7.58
N ASN A 317 -20.85 3.62 7.49
CA ASN A 317 -22.03 3.88 6.68
C ASN A 317 -23.20 4.55 7.44
N GLY A 318 -23.17 4.54 8.78
CA GLY A 318 -24.31 4.92 9.62
C GLY A 318 -25.45 3.89 9.62
N GLY A 319 -25.18 2.69 9.11
CA GLY A 319 -26.14 1.60 8.92
C GLY A 319 -25.46 0.34 8.38
N TYR A 320 -26.24 -0.63 7.92
CA TYR A 320 -25.74 -1.92 7.42
C TYR A 320 -25.83 -2.05 5.89
N ASN A 321 -25.91 -0.93 5.17
CA ASN A 321 -25.98 -0.99 3.71
C ASN A 321 -24.68 -1.58 3.14
N GLY A 322 -24.83 -2.55 2.26
CA GLY A 322 -23.70 -3.26 1.66
C GLY A 322 -22.99 -4.26 2.59
N LEU A 323 -23.56 -4.58 3.77
CA LEU A 323 -22.91 -5.49 4.74
C LEU A 323 -22.50 -6.84 4.13
N SER A 324 -23.33 -7.39 3.24
CA SER A 324 -23.05 -8.63 2.51
C SER A 324 -21.79 -8.55 1.63
N ASP A 325 -21.62 -7.45 0.88
CA ASP A 325 -20.44 -7.22 0.05
C ASP A 325 -19.19 -6.99 0.92
N ARG A 326 -19.33 -6.21 2.00
CA ARG A 326 -18.26 -6.00 2.99
C ARG A 326 -17.83 -7.32 3.63
N GLN A 327 -18.76 -8.19 3.99
CA GLN A 327 -18.47 -9.53 4.53
C GLN A 327 -17.73 -10.39 3.52
N THR A 328 -18.14 -10.36 2.25
CA THR A 328 -17.47 -11.07 1.16
C THR A 328 -16.01 -10.63 1.02
N ARG A 329 -15.76 -9.31 0.96
CA ARG A 329 -14.42 -8.75 0.84
C ARG A 329 -13.57 -9.04 2.08
N TYR A 330 -14.17 -8.95 3.27
CA TYR A 330 -13.49 -9.26 4.52
C TYR A 330 -13.08 -10.72 4.60
N ASN A 331 -13.95 -11.65 4.20
CA ASN A 331 -13.62 -13.07 4.12
C ASN A 331 -12.48 -13.32 3.13
N LEU A 332 -12.51 -12.66 1.97
CA LEU A 332 -11.45 -12.78 0.97
C LEU A 332 -10.11 -12.26 1.51
N ALA A 333 -10.06 -11.07 2.09
CA ALA A 333 -8.82 -10.52 2.63
C ALA A 333 -8.26 -11.39 3.77
N ASN A 334 -9.12 -11.93 4.65
CA ASN A 334 -8.71 -12.83 5.73
C ASN A 334 -8.10 -14.15 5.23
N THR A 335 -8.30 -14.55 3.97
CA THR A 335 -7.58 -15.73 3.44
C THR A 335 -6.07 -15.55 3.45
N MET A 336 -5.57 -14.30 3.43
CA MET A 336 -4.14 -14.02 3.35
C MET A 336 -3.42 -14.07 4.71
N GLY A 337 -4.15 -14.03 5.83
CA GLY A 337 -3.54 -14.09 7.17
C GLY A 337 -2.40 -13.07 7.34
N ASP A 338 -1.27 -13.51 7.89
CA ASP A 338 -0.10 -12.65 8.14
C ASP A 338 0.63 -12.22 6.86
N LEU A 339 0.35 -12.82 5.69
CA LEU A 339 0.90 -12.33 4.42
C LEU A 339 0.44 -10.90 4.14
N LEU A 340 -0.70 -10.47 4.67
CA LEU A 340 -1.18 -9.09 4.56
C LEU A 340 -0.15 -8.07 5.07
N LEU A 341 0.73 -8.45 5.99
CA LEU A 341 1.77 -7.57 6.54
C LEU A 341 2.78 -7.12 5.45
N VAL A 342 2.92 -7.88 4.36
CA VAL A 342 3.80 -7.47 3.25
C VAL A 342 3.36 -6.16 2.60
N LEU A 343 2.07 -5.81 2.72
CA LEU A 343 1.49 -4.57 2.17
C LEU A 343 1.92 -3.33 2.95
N ILE A 344 2.44 -3.48 4.16
CA ILE A 344 2.98 -2.38 4.98
C ILE A 344 4.48 -2.50 5.19
N SER A 345 5.08 -3.64 4.84
CA SER A 345 6.52 -3.90 5.00
C SER A 345 7.35 -3.45 3.80
N GLN A 346 6.73 -2.94 2.73
CA GLN A 346 7.49 -2.24 1.71
C GLN A 346 8.16 -1.06 2.43
N GLU A 347 9.49 -1.05 2.49
CA GLU A 347 10.23 0.17 2.77
C GLU A 347 9.59 1.24 1.89
N ASP A 348 9.22 2.38 2.49
CA ASP A 348 8.66 3.51 1.73
C ASP A 348 9.50 3.63 0.46
N ASP A 349 8.90 3.45 -0.72
CA ASP A 349 9.59 3.48 -2.02
C ASP A 349 10.64 4.57 -1.92
N ASP A 350 11.89 4.16 -1.70
CA ASP A 350 12.96 5.13 -1.55
C ASP A 350 13.10 5.64 -2.97
N GLU A 351 12.49 6.79 -3.27
CA GLU A 351 12.60 7.41 -4.59
C GLU A 351 14.08 7.57 -4.94
N LEU A 352 14.98 7.64 -3.95
CA LEU A 352 16.40 7.62 -4.19
C LEU A 352 16.91 6.26 -4.64
N ALA A 353 16.29 5.13 -4.28
CA ALA A 353 16.69 3.77 -4.68
C ALA A 353 16.34 3.39 -6.13
N ASP A 354 15.56 4.21 -6.85
CA ASP A 354 15.36 4.06 -8.29
C ASP A 354 16.75 4.02 -8.99
N PRO A 355 17.05 3.03 -9.84
CA PRO A 355 18.36 2.88 -10.47
C PRO A 355 18.81 4.09 -11.32
N GLU A 356 17.88 4.79 -11.97
CA GLU A 356 18.14 6.00 -12.74
C GLU A 356 18.38 7.20 -11.81
N ILE A 357 17.61 7.33 -10.73
CA ILE A 357 17.84 8.38 -9.71
C ILE A 357 19.18 8.16 -9.00
N GLN A 358 19.50 6.92 -8.60
CA GLN A 358 20.80 6.54 -8.08
C GLN A 358 21.94 6.86 -9.05
N LYS A 359 21.73 6.65 -10.35
CA LYS A 359 22.71 6.99 -11.39
C LYS A 359 22.88 8.51 -11.50
N MET A 360 21.79 9.28 -11.53
CA MET A 360 21.84 10.74 -11.53
C MET A 360 22.55 11.29 -10.29
N ILE A 361 22.28 10.73 -9.12
CA ILE A 361 22.97 11.09 -7.86
C ILE A 361 24.45 10.79 -7.95
N ARG A 362 24.85 9.60 -8.44
CA ARG A 362 26.27 9.26 -8.64
C ARG A 362 26.95 10.17 -9.66
N GLU A 363 26.27 10.53 -10.74
CA GLU A 363 26.77 11.44 -11.77
C GLU A 363 26.94 12.86 -11.22
N LEU A 364 25.96 13.39 -10.49
CA LEU A 364 26.06 14.67 -9.79
C LEU A 364 27.19 14.63 -8.76
N HIS A 365 27.26 13.59 -7.93
CA HIS A 365 28.32 13.44 -6.94
C HIS A 365 29.71 13.38 -7.60
N ALA A 366 29.84 12.60 -8.68
CA ALA A 366 31.08 12.54 -9.44
C ALA A 366 31.46 13.90 -10.04
N CYS A 367 30.52 14.62 -10.64
CA CYS A 367 30.74 15.96 -11.19
C CYS A 367 31.17 16.96 -10.11
N TRP A 368 30.52 16.95 -8.96
CA TRP A 368 30.76 17.94 -7.90
C TRP A 368 32.02 17.64 -7.10
N PHE A 369 32.29 16.36 -6.78
CA PHE A 369 33.27 15.95 -5.77
C PHE A 369 34.45 15.13 -6.29
N ASN A 370 34.50 14.75 -7.58
CA ASN A 370 35.73 14.17 -8.12
C ASN A 370 36.75 15.26 -8.42
N LYS A 371 38.02 14.96 -8.16
CA LYS A 371 39.12 15.85 -8.55
C LYS A 371 39.26 15.86 -10.06
N THR A 372 39.35 17.05 -10.62
CA THR A 372 39.58 17.30 -12.04
C THR A 372 40.97 17.89 -12.26
N PRO A 373 41.64 17.57 -13.39
CA PRO A 373 42.89 18.21 -13.75
C PRO A 373 42.71 19.72 -13.99
N SER A 374 43.81 20.47 -13.86
CA SER A 374 43.84 21.87 -14.28
C SER A 374 43.70 21.96 -15.80
N THR A 375 42.93 22.92 -16.27
CA THR A 375 42.84 23.27 -17.70
C THR A 375 43.57 24.59 -18.00
N SER A 376 44.34 25.10 -17.04
CA SER A 376 45.16 26.29 -17.25
C SER A 376 46.37 25.94 -18.10
N ASP A 377 46.72 26.80 -19.06
CA ASP A 377 47.95 26.69 -19.86
C ASP A 377 49.23 26.80 -19.00
N LEU A 378 49.10 27.22 -17.74
CA LEU A 378 50.18 27.32 -16.75
C LEU A 378 50.24 26.13 -15.78
N ALA A 379 49.43 25.07 -16.01
CA ALA A 379 49.47 23.86 -15.19
C ALA A 379 50.86 23.22 -15.25
N THR A 380 51.42 22.87 -14.09
CA THR A 380 52.78 22.32 -14.04
C THR A 380 52.79 20.84 -14.46
N PRO A 381 53.82 20.37 -15.20
CA PRO A 381 53.93 18.96 -15.55
C PRO A 381 53.94 18.06 -14.30
N GLY A 382 52.99 17.13 -14.22
CA GLY A 382 52.86 16.20 -13.08
C GLY A 382 52.03 16.70 -11.90
N GLU A 383 51.38 17.86 -11.99
CA GLU A 383 50.57 18.44 -10.90
C GLU A 383 49.36 17.58 -10.48
N GLY A 384 48.91 16.68 -11.37
CA GLY A 384 47.80 15.75 -11.11
C GLY A 384 46.43 16.43 -11.04
N ALA A 385 45.43 15.68 -10.58
CA ALA A 385 44.08 16.22 -10.37
C ALA A 385 44.03 17.01 -9.06
N ILE A 386 43.72 18.30 -9.15
CA ILE A 386 43.95 19.26 -8.07
C ILE A 386 42.68 19.80 -7.43
N TRP A 387 41.54 19.87 -8.15
CA TRP A 387 40.34 20.56 -7.66
C TRP A 387 39.04 19.81 -7.94
N MET A 388 38.14 19.79 -6.96
CA MET A 388 36.74 19.40 -7.14
C MET A 388 35.93 20.57 -7.74
N LEU A 389 34.90 20.31 -8.55
CA LEU A 389 34.14 21.36 -9.26
C LEU A 389 33.53 22.37 -8.28
N HIS A 390 32.98 21.92 -7.16
CA HIS A 390 32.41 22.80 -6.15
C HIS A 390 33.45 23.77 -5.57
N GLN A 391 34.69 23.31 -5.40
CA GLN A 391 35.82 24.16 -4.97
C GLN A 391 36.20 25.17 -6.05
N LYS A 392 36.14 24.80 -7.33
CA LYS A 392 36.36 25.75 -8.45
C LYS A 392 35.33 26.87 -8.44
N VAL A 393 34.05 26.55 -8.17
CA VAL A 393 32.97 27.55 -8.06
C VAL A 393 33.22 28.51 -6.89
N HIS A 394 33.57 28.01 -5.70
CA HIS A 394 33.93 28.88 -4.57
C HIS A 394 35.16 29.73 -4.86
N ASN A 395 36.16 29.19 -5.57
CA ASN A 395 37.37 29.92 -5.93
C ASN A 395 37.13 31.05 -6.94
N LEU A 396 35.99 31.09 -7.64
CA LEU A 396 35.66 32.23 -8.52
C LEU A 396 35.61 33.55 -7.75
N ASP A 397 35.05 33.56 -6.54
CA ASP A 397 35.09 34.74 -5.67
C ASP A 397 36.55 35.11 -5.35
N GLY A 398 37.34 34.16 -4.87
CA GLY A 398 38.75 34.38 -4.51
C GLY A 398 39.66 34.83 -5.67
N MET A 399 39.33 34.50 -6.92
CA MET A 399 40.12 34.87 -8.11
C MET A 399 39.64 36.16 -8.76
N LEU A 400 38.32 36.36 -8.89
CA LEU A 400 37.76 37.48 -9.64
C LEU A 400 37.49 38.70 -8.78
N HIS A 401 37.15 38.52 -7.50
CA HIS A 401 36.84 39.64 -6.61
C HIS A 401 38.02 40.62 -6.49
N PRO A 402 39.30 40.21 -6.30
CA PRO A 402 40.40 41.16 -6.27
C PRO A 402 40.55 42.00 -7.55
N ILE A 403 40.32 41.39 -8.72
CA ILE A 403 40.39 42.07 -10.03
C ILE A 403 39.27 43.10 -10.15
N HIS A 404 38.04 42.74 -9.78
CA HIS A 404 36.90 43.65 -9.81
C HIS A 404 37.03 44.77 -8.78
N ALA A 405 37.50 44.46 -7.57
CA ALA A 405 37.76 45.43 -6.51
C ALA A 405 38.79 46.48 -6.97
N GLU A 406 39.90 46.05 -7.59
CA GLU A 406 40.89 46.99 -8.13
C GLU A 406 40.30 47.88 -9.23
N ARG A 407 39.55 47.31 -10.18
CA ARG A 407 38.90 48.10 -11.25
C ARG A 407 37.94 49.14 -10.71
N ARG A 408 37.13 48.76 -9.71
CA ARG A 408 36.19 49.66 -9.03
C ARG A 408 36.91 50.74 -8.24
N ALA A 409 37.96 50.37 -7.49
CA ALA A 409 38.80 51.31 -6.77
C ALA A 409 39.38 52.37 -7.70
N ARG A 410 39.96 51.95 -8.84
CA ARG A 410 40.50 52.86 -9.86
C ARG A 410 39.44 53.73 -10.54
N ALA A 411 38.18 53.31 -10.53
CA ALA A 411 37.04 54.11 -11.01
C ALA A 411 36.47 55.06 -9.94
N GLY A 412 37.08 55.15 -8.75
CA GLY A 412 36.69 56.06 -7.67
C GLY A 412 35.89 55.42 -6.53
N ASP A 413 35.75 54.09 -6.49
CA ASP A 413 35.09 53.40 -5.38
C ASP A 413 36.00 53.34 -4.14
N LEU A 414 35.86 54.32 -3.26
CA LEU A 414 36.70 54.43 -2.06
C LEU A 414 36.51 53.25 -1.08
N GLY A 415 35.38 52.55 -1.14
CA GLY A 415 35.13 51.37 -0.30
C GLY A 415 35.96 50.16 -0.74
N GLU A 416 36.06 49.92 -2.05
CA GLU A 416 36.96 48.87 -2.58
C GLU A 416 38.42 49.25 -2.40
N LEU A 417 38.76 50.54 -2.57
CA LEU A 417 40.11 51.03 -2.28
C LEU A 417 40.47 50.82 -0.80
N HIS A 418 39.52 51.03 0.13
CA HIS A 418 39.74 50.76 1.54
C HIS A 418 40.09 49.29 1.81
N ARG A 419 39.39 48.34 1.18
CA ARG A 419 39.70 46.91 1.32
C ARG A 419 41.09 46.56 0.80
N ILE A 420 41.49 47.14 -0.33
CA ILE A 420 42.84 46.97 -0.90
C ILE A 420 43.89 47.52 0.07
N VAL A 421 43.66 48.69 0.67
CA VAL A 421 44.57 49.29 1.65
C VAL A 421 44.66 48.45 2.93
N LEU A 422 43.55 47.91 3.43
CA LEU A 422 43.57 46.97 4.56
C LEU A 422 44.39 45.73 4.24
N ALA A 423 44.22 45.14 3.06
CA ALA A 423 45.00 44.00 2.62
C ALA A 423 46.51 44.33 2.50
N ALA A 424 46.85 45.50 1.95
CA ALA A 424 48.23 46.00 1.85
C ALA A 424 48.89 46.26 3.23
N ARG A 425 48.08 46.50 4.26
CA ARG A 425 48.52 46.64 5.66
C ARG A 425 48.59 45.30 6.41
N GLY A 426 48.25 44.19 5.78
CA GLY A 426 48.14 42.88 6.44
C GLY A 426 46.94 42.78 7.38
N LEU A 427 45.92 43.60 7.18
CA LEU A 427 44.65 43.59 7.93
C LEU A 427 43.50 42.93 7.15
N GLY A 428 43.78 42.39 5.97
CA GLY A 428 42.85 41.57 5.21
C GLY A 428 42.78 40.12 5.72
N VAL A 429 41.87 39.32 5.17
CA VAL A 429 41.68 37.91 5.56
C VAL A 429 42.92 37.05 5.25
N LYS A 430 43.64 37.35 4.15
CA LYS A 430 44.93 36.74 3.83
C LYS A 430 46.05 37.72 4.18
N THR A 431 46.96 37.28 5.03
CA THR A 431 48.04 38.11 5.61
C THR A 431 49.43 37.60 5.28
N ASP A 432 49.55 36.62 4.37
CA ASP A 432 50.86 36.10 3.99
C ASP A 432 51.70 37.18 3.28
N PRO A 433 53.04 37.12 3.40
CA PRO A 433 53.92 38.18 2.91
C PRO A 433 53.78 38.46 1.41
N VAL A 434 53.43 37.45 0.59
CA VAL A 434 53.29 37.61 -0.85
C VAL A 434 52.00 38.35 -1.18
N THR A 435 50.88 37.94 -0.59
CA THR A 435 49.59 38.60 -0.77
C THR A 435 49.64 40.06 -0.32
N VAL A 436 50.22 40.34 0.84
CA VAL A 436 50.40 41.71 1.34
C VAL A 436 51.23 42.54 0.37
N ARG A 437 52.32 41.98 -0.17
CA ARG A 437 53.17 42.67 -1.16
C ARG A 437 52.43 42.97 -2.46
N VAL A 438 51.58 42.05 -2.94
CA VAL A 438 50.75 42.27 -4.14
C VAL A 438 49.86 43.50 -3.96
N TYR A 439 49.13 43.59 -2.84
CA TYR A 439 48.27 44.73 -2.60
C TYR A 439 49.04 46.03 -2.33
N GLN A 440 50.21 45.98 -1.69
CA GLN A 440 51.11 47.14 -1.60
C GLN A 440 51.52 47.66 -2.98
N ASN A 441 51.83 46.77 -3.92
CA ASN A 441 52.17 47.14 -5.29
C ASN A 441 50.97 47.75 -6.03
N ILE A 442 49.76 47.25 -5.79
CA ILE A 442 48.53 47.83 -6.37
C ILE A 442 48.32 49.26 -5.83
N VAL A 443 48.42 49.47 -4.52
CA VAL A 443 48.30 50.82 -3.92
C VAL A 443 49.36 51.77 -4.49
N ALA A 444 50.61 51.33 -4.59
CA ALA A 444 51.69 52.12 -5.19
C ALA A 444 51.44 52.43 -6.68
N SER A 445 50.84 51.50 -7.43
CA SER A 445 50.42 51.77 -8.81
C SER A 445 49.33 52.82 -8.87
N ILE A 446 48.31 52.72 -8.01
CA ILE A 446 47.23 53.73 -7.96
C ILE A 446 47.81 55.09 -7.60
N GLU A 447 48.74 55.19 -6.64
CA GLU A 447 49.41 56.45 -6.29
C GLU A 447 50.11 57.11 -7.49
N ARG A 448 50.80 56.29 -8.28
CA ARG A 448 51.52 56.75 -9.47
C ARG A 448 50.56 57.18 -10.58
N ASP A 449 49.47 56.44 -10.78
CA ASP A 449 48.58 56.62 -11.92
C ASP A 449 47.51 57.70 -11.64
N ASP A 450 47.03 57.82 -10.39
CA ASP A 450 46.04 58.79 -9.93
C ASP A 450 46.23 59.14 -8.44
N LYS A 451 47.11 60.11 -8.19
CA LYS A 451 47.41 60.58 -6.83
C LYS A 451 46.20 61.21 -6.13
N ALA A 452 45.34 61.90 -6.87
CA ALA A 452 44.17 62.59 -6.32
C ALA A 452 43.17 61.61 -5.70
N LEU A 453 43.05 60.40 -6.26
CA LEU A 453 42.24 59.32 -5.71
C LEU A 453 42.71 58.87 -4.32
N LEU A 454 44.02 58.76 -4.09
CA LEU A 454 44.54 58.42 -2.76
C LEU A 454 44.39 59.57 -1.76
N GLU A 455 44.53 60.81 -2.20
CA GLU A 455 44.25 61.98 -1.36
C GLU A 455 42.77 62.00 -0.93
N ALA A 456 41.84 61.69 -1.85
CA ALA A 456 40.42 61.54 -1.56
C ALA A 456 40.14 60.36 -0.61
N TYR A 457 40.83 59.24 -0.77
CA TYR A 457 40.75 58.12 0.16
C TYR A 457 41.22 58.50 1.57
N ILE A 458 42.37 59.16 1.71
CA ILE A 458 42.92 59.58 3.01
C ILE A 458 41.97 60.57 3.71
N ALA A 459 41.35 61.47 2.94
CA ALA A 459 40.33 62.39 3.46
C ALA A 459 39.08 61.65 3.95
N ALA A 460 38.64 60.59 3.25
CA ALA A 460 37.49 59.78 3.63
C ALA A 460 37.76 58.76 4.75
N TYR A 461 39.01 58.28 4.88
CA TYR A 461 39.47 57.26 5.82
C TYR A 461 40.73 57.72 6.58
N PRO A 462 40.61 58.68 7.52
CA PRO A 462 41.75 59.24 8.22
C PRO A 462 42.42 58.19 9.13
N PRO A 463 43.76 58.26 9.35
CA PRO A 463 44.53 57.24 10.08
C PRO A 463 44.06 56.92 11.51
N ASN A 464 43.33 57.86 12.15
CA ASN A 464 42.91 57.80 13.55
C ASN A 464 41.37 57.85 13.74
N GLY A 465 40.57 57.61 12.70
CA GLY A 465 39.11 57.73 12.77
C GLY A 465 38.39 56.37 12.82
N THR A 466 37.75 56.07 13.96
CA THR A 466 36.67 55.08 14.07
C THR A 466 35.54 55.40 13.09
N ARG A 467 35.12 54.40 12.33
CA ARG A 467 33.70 54.14 12.06
C ARG A 467 33.40 52.68 12.36
#